data_AF-A0A8C1GTY4-F1
#
_entry.id   AF-A0A8C1GTY4-F1
#
_cell.length_a   1.000
_cell.length_b   1.000
_cell.length_c   1.000
_cell.angle_alpha   90.00
_cell.angle_beta   90.00
_cell.angle_gamma   90.00
#
_symmetry.space_group_name_H-M   'P 1'
#
loop_
_entity.id
_entity.type
_entity.pdbx_description
1 polymer ?
#
loop_
_entity_poly.entity_id
_entity_poly.type
_entity_poly.pdbx_seq_one_letter_code
_entity_poly.pdbx_strand_id
1 'polypeptide(L)'
;MAIELRSGFKYGSFLSLAVVLVAYWFRSPDSSVLNERLDAVLSSLLRAERKVGMSGVSRPRVAIGFGGCVDIIVDGVTLLNKMGLKPTDQPLHHDYIENTEQLAQSFAYFFSPGAASERFVINDTLFSELVEASRELPGNRWSIGGNAPVMASRMALEGCDVLLGGSFSTDFTDILSQRITVAGNTVDEPDIHLILEYPTGATWGTYTSRRANRYIIHSDDHNPYLDSMEQFQEKLNSFKPDLLVVGGLQMMDNFPFKQGEREALLGKLAKMLSSASPQTAIHFEMASFVDESLMSDLLEFVLPHTDSLGMNEQELPNLLSLFRGSNLTVLSDPNPRVATVLDQMRELYRLVNQHHREAGTGRPLTRLHVHTLAFQAIIVKRGSKWKNTMSATAKASLTANRHVCGSPDIDLSKARLILDESFSVSRQEGSQRIPLQESRPVSCWDEDGYEVCVAPVLVCTEVYQTAGGGDNISAAGLVLQI
;
A
#
# COMPACT_ATOMS: atom_id res chain seq x y z
N MET A 1 -82.35 -8.80 -27.05
CA MET A 1 -81.50 -9.18 -25.91
C MET A 1 -80.51 -8.07 -25.69
N ALA A 2 -80.53 -7.50 -24.49
CA ALA A 2 -79.78 -6.33 -24.09
C ALA A 2 -78.31 -6.65 -23.77
N ILE A 3 -77.55 -5.56 -23.70
CA ILE A 3 -76.11 -5.34 -23.52
C ILE A 3 -75.65 -5.73 -22.09
N GLU A 4 -74.32 -5.77 -21.91
CA GLU A 4 -73.52 -5.51 -20.68
C GLU A 4 -72.83 -6.74 -20.04
N LEU A 5 -71.57 -6.71 -19.56
CA LEU A 5 -70.61 -5.62 -19.31
C LEU A 5 -69.18 -6.22 -19.16
N ARG A 6 -68.22 -5.54 -19.78
CA ARG A 6 -66.81 -5.23 -19.41
C ARG A 6 -65.90 -6.18 -18.59
N SER A 7 -64.67 -6.21 -19.09
CA SER A 7 -63.41 -6.65 -18.46
C SER A 7 -63.19 -6.09 -17.05
N GLY A 8 -63.09 -6.98 -16.07
CA GLY A 8 -62.57 -6.67 -14.74
C GLY A 8 -61.04 -6.76 -14.73
N PHE A 9 -60.36 -5.63 -14.95
CA PHE A 9 -58.98 -5.47 -14.46
C PHE A 9 -59.07 -5.58 -12.93
N LYS A 10 -58.45 -6.61 -12.35
CA LYS A 10 -58.53 -6.87 -10.91
C LYS A 10 -57.90 -5.70 -10.16
N TYR A 11 -58.70 -4.98 -9.37
CA TYR A 11 -58.28 -3.85 -8.52
C TYR A 11 -57.02 -4.13 -7.68
N GLY A 12 -56.73 -5.40 -7.36
CA GLY A 12 -55.51 -5.81 -6.68
C GLY A 12 -54.21 -5.51 -7.43
N SER A 13 -54.17 -5.67 -8.76
CA SER A 13 -52.95 -5.40 -9.55
C SER A 13 -52.65 -3.91 -9.64
N PHE A 14 -53.70 -3.08 -9.69
CA PHE A 14 -53.56 -1.63 -9.66
C PHE A 14 -53.13 -1.14 -8.28
N LEU A 15 -53.64 -1.76 -7.21
CA LEU A 15 -53.24 -1.45 -5.84
C LEU A 15 -51.77 -1.85 -5.58
N SER A 16 -51.32 -3.01 -6.06
CA SER A 16 -49.91 -3.42 -5.94
C SER A 16 -48.98 -2.49 -6.73
N LEU A 17 -49.35 -2.11 -7.96
CA LEU A 17 -48.58 -1.15 -8.75
C LEU A 17 -48.56 0.23 -8.09
N ALA A 18 -49.69 0.69 -7.56
CA ALA A 18 -49.77 1.93 -6.81
C ALA A 18 -48.91 1.90 -5.55
N VAL A 19 -48.89 0.79 -4.79
CA VAL A 19 -48.01 0.61 -3.62
C VAL A 19 -46.54 0.63 -4.03
N VAL A 20 -46.16 0.01 -5.15
CA VAL A 20 -44.78 0.06 -5.66
C VAL A 20 -44.40 1.47 -6.13
N LEU A 21 -45.29 2.18 -6.82
CA LEU A 21 -45.05 3.55 -7.26
C LEU A 21 -45.02 4.53 -6.09
N VAL A 22 -45.88 4.35 -5.09
CA VAL A 22 -45.86 5.10 -3.82
C VAL A 22 -44.58 4.77 -3.05
N ALA A 23 -44.16 3.51 -2.96
CA ALA A 23 -42.89 3.14 -2.33
C ALA A 23 -41.68 3.72 -3.07
N TYR A 24 -41.71 3.76 -4.40
CA TYR A 24 -40.69 4.41 -5.22
C TYR A 24 -40.69 5.94 -5.05
N TRP A 25 -41.87 6.56 -4.92
CA TRP A 25 -42.02 8.01 -4.76
C TRP A 25 -41.74 8.51 -3.34
N PHE A 26 -42.06 7.70 -2.32
CA PHE A 26 -41.69 7.91 -0.92
C PHE A 26 -40.28 7.42 -0.58
N ARG A 27 -39.58 6.80 -1.54
CA ARG A 27 -38.12 6.64 -1.48
C ARG A 27 -37.46 8.00 -1.71
N SER A 28 -37.67 8.92 -0.77
CA SER A 28 -36.78 10.06 -0.54
C SER A 28 -35.41 9.54 -0.07
N PRO A 29 -34.33 10.26 -0.34
CA PRO A 29 -33.10 9.66 -0.82
C PRO A 29 -32.30 9.09 0.34
N ASP A 30 -32.17 7.76 0.43
CA ASP A 30 -31.07 7.15 1.22
C ASP A 30 -29.73 7.80 0.86
N SER A 31 -29.58 8.25 -0.39
CA SER A 31 -28.42 9.00 -0.85
C SER A 31 -28.22 10.34 -0.15
N SER A 32 -29.24 11.09 0.30
CA SER A 32 -29.01 12.40 0.94
C SER A 32 -28.44 12.25 2.33
N VAL A 33 -28.96 11.31 3.12
CA VAL A 33 -28.44 11.03 4.49
C VAL A 33 -27.05 10.40 4.41
N LEU A 34 -26.83 9.46 3.48
CA LEU A 34 -25.49 8.89 3.24
C LEU A 34 -24.50 9.96 2.79
N ASN A 35 -24.92 10.91 1.94
CA ASN A 35 -24.08 12.02 1.49
C ASN A 35 -23.78 13.00 2.63
N GLU A 36 -24.76 13.33 3.48
CA GLU A 36 -24.55 14.18 4.67
C GLU A 36 -23.54 13.55 5.64
N ARG A 37 -23.65 12.24 5.87
CA ARG A 37 -22.72 11.48 6.70
C ARG A 37 -21.30 11.46 6.12
N LEU A 38 -21.17 11.17 4.82
CA LEU A 38 -19.87 11.17 4.14
C LEU A 38 -19.23 12.56 4.16
N ASP A 39 -20.02 13.62 3.97
CA ASP A 39 -19.58 15.00 4.06
C ASP A 39 -19.09 15.38 5.47
N ALA A 40 -19.84 14.98 6.51
CA ALA A 40 -19.45 15.21 7.90
C ALA A 40 -18.12 14.51 8.26
N VAL A 41 -17.96 13.26 7.82
CA VAL A 41 -16.71 12.48 8.00
C VAL A 41 -15.57 13.15 7.25
N LEU A 42 -15.73 13.46 5.96
CA LEU A 42 -14.69 14.11 5.14
C LEU A 42 -14.28 15.46 5.75
N SER A 43 -15.24 16.31 6.07
CA SER A 43 -15.01 17.61 6.68
C SER A 43 -14.22 17.50 7.99
N SER A 44 -14.50 16.49 8.80
CA SER A 44 -13.82 16.27 10.08
C SER A 44 -12.43 15.65 9.92
N LEU A 45 -12.22 14.77 8.94
CA LEU A 45 -10.88 14.28 8.56
C LEU A 45 -9.99 15.42 8.04
N LEU A 46 -10.51 16.26 7.13
CA LEU A 46 -9.79 17.44 6.62
C LEU A 46 -9.44 18.41 7.74
N ARG A 47 -10.34 18.61 8.71
CA ARG A 47 -10.07 19.41 9.91
C ARG A 47 -8.95 18.81 10.76
N ALA A 48 -8.93 17.48 10.92
CA ALA A 48 -7.89 16.76 11.66
C ALA A 48 -6.51 16.84 10.97
N GLU A 49 -6.47 16.68 9.64
CA GLU A 49 -5.27 16.89 8.81
C GLU A 49 -4.72 18.31 9.00
N ARG A 50 -5.57 19.34 8.90
CA ARG A 50 -5.15 20.75 8.98
C ARG A 50 -4.76 21.25 10.38
N LYS A 51 -4.97 20.46 11.44
CA LYS A 51 -4.53 20.84 12.80
C LYS A 51 -3.01 21.01 12.91
N VAL A 52 -2.28 20.34 12.04
CA VAL A 52 -0.82 20.36 12.00
C VAL A 52 -0.41 20.73 10.59
N GLY A 53 0.19 21.91 10.45
CA GLY A 53 0.79 22.36 9.20
C GLY A 53 2.30 22.17 9.25
N MET A 54 2.93 22.04 8.08
CA MET A 54 4.37 22.16 8.00
C MET A 54 4.80 23.61 8.16
N SER A 55 5.81 23.86 9.00
CA SER A 55 6.38 25.20 9.13
C SER A 55 7.16 25.55 7.86
N GLY A 56 6.96 26.74 7.30
CA GLY A 56 7.75 27.22 6.16
C GLY A 56 9.21 27.58 6.51
N VAL A 57 9.59 27.50 7.79
CA VAL A 57 10.87 27.99 8.34
C VAL A 57 11.92 26.87 8.47
N SER A 58 11.52 25.67 8.90
CA SER A 58 12.39 24.48 8.87
C SER A 58 11.67 23.33 8.18
N ARG A 59 12.24 22.86 7.07
CA ARG A 59 11.74 21.73 6.30
C ARG A 59 12.33 20.44 6.85
N PRO A 60 11.51 19.40 7.09
CA PRO A 60 12.04 18.08 7.41
C PRO A 60 12.91 17.57 6.26
N ARG A 61 14.05 16.98 6.62
CA ARG A 61 14.97 16.34 5.68
C ARG A 61 14.79 14.84 5.74
N VAL A 62 14.36 14.24 4.64
CA VAL A 62 14.13 12.80 4.57
C VAL A 62 15.11 12.15 3.59
N ALA A 63 15.88 11.18 4.08
CA ALA A 63 16.66 10.31 3.22
C ALA A 63 15.85 9.04 2.98
N ILE A 64 15.78 8.56 1.75
CA ILE A 64 14.96 7.40 1.39
C ILE A 64 15.66 6.58 0.31
N GLY A 65 15.74 5.26 0.53
CA GLY A 65 16.19 4.28 -0.44
C GLY A 65 15.45 2.95 -0.20
N PHE A 66 15.56 1.95 -1.07
CA PHE A 66 16.35 1.93 -2.29
C PHE A 66 15.50 1.60 -3.50
N GLY A 67 16.13 1.82 -4.64
CA GLY A 67 15.64 1.36 -5.92
C GLY A 67 14.63 2.32 -6.51
N GLY A 68 14.28 2.03 -7.75
CA GLY A 68 13.35 2.81 -8.53
C GLY A 68 13.30 2.30 -9.94
N CYS A 69 12.15 2.47 -10.56
CA CYS A 69 11.86 1.90 -11.86
C CYS A 69 10.93 2.82 -12.63
N VAL A 70 10.73 2.48 -13.90
CA VAL A 70 9.69 3.06 -14.72
C VAL A 70 8.54 2.06 -14.79
N ASP A 71 7.39 2.45 -14.27
CA ASP A 71 6.17 1.66 -14.34
C ASP A 71 5.49 1.88 -15.70
N ILE A 72 5.24 0.80 -16.43
CA ILE A 72 4.34 0.80 -17.58
C ILE A 72 3.04 0.12 -17.13
N ILE A 73 1.98 0.92 -17.02
CA ILE A 73 0.67 0.49 -16.56
C ILE A 73 -0.22 0.19 -17.76
N VAL A 74 -0.76 -1.02 -17.80
CA VAL A 74 -1.64 -1.50 -18.88
C VAL A 74 -2.78 -2.36 -18.34
N ASP A 75 -3.82 -2.55 -19.15
CA ASP A 75 -4.84 -3.57 -18.88
C ASP A 75 -4.22 -4.96 -19.04
N GLY A 76 -4.15 -5.70 -17.93
CA GLY A 76 -3.46 -6.98 -17.85
C GLY A 76 -4.05 -8.03 -18.79
N VAL A 77 -5.38 -8.11 -18.87
CA VAL A 77 -6.07 -9.08 -19.73
C VAL A 77 -5.79 -8.78 -21.21
N THR A 78 -5.80 -7.50 -21.59
CA THR A 78 -5.50 -7.05 -22.95
C THR A 78 -4.06 -7.36 -23.33
N LEU A 79 -3.09 -7.14 -22.44
CA LEU A 79 -1.69 -7.50 -22.68
C LEU A 79 -1.52 -9.01 -22.89
N LEU A 80 -2.07 -9.84 -22.00
CA LEU A 80 -1.97 -11.30 -22.12
C LEU A 80 -2.61 -11.80 -23.42
N ASN A 81 -3.77 -11.25 -23.80
CA ASN A 81 -4.42 -11.60 -25.07
C ASN A 81 -3.61 -11.14 -26.29
N LYS A 82 -2.99 -9.95 -26.27
CA LYS A 82 -2.11 -9.47 -27.34
C LYS A 82 -0.90 -10.38 -27.54
N MET A 83 -0.34 -10.88 -26.43
CA MET A 83 0.75 -11.86 -26.45
C MET A 83 0.31 -13.28 -26.84
N GLY A 84 -0.99 -13.50 -27.07
CA GLY A 84 -1.53 -14.81 -27.43
C GLY A 84 -1.58 -15.80 -26.26
N LEU A 85 -1.41 -15.35 -25.01
CA LEU A 85 -1.51 -16.20 -23.83
C LEU A 85 -2.97 -16.59 -23.60
N LYS A 86 -3.20 -17.89 -23.43
CA LYS A 86 -4.51 -18.43 -23.11
C LYS A 86 -4.64 -18.63 -21.60
N PRO A 87 -5.84 -18.42 -21.03
CA PRO A 87 -6.14 -18.84 -19.67
C PRO A 87 -5.78 -20.32 -19.48
N THR A 88 -5.09 -20.63 -18.39
CA THR A 88 -4.82 -22.00 -17.97
C THR A 88 -6.04 -22.58 -17.25
N ASP A 89 -6.18 -23.91 -17.18
CA ASP A 89 -7.12 -24.57 -16.27
C ASP A 89 -6.49 -24.89 -14.90
N GLN A 90 -5.19 -24.61 -14.73
CA GLN A 90 -4.40 -24.89 -13.53
C GLN A 90 -3.72 -23.61 -13.00
N PRO A 91 -4.42 -22.75 -12.26
CA PRO A 91 -3.81 -21.62 -11.57
C PRO A 91 -2.77 -22.13 -10.58
N LEU A 92 -1.53 -21.64 -10.70
CA LEU A 92 -0.43 -22.07 -9.86
C LEU A 92 0.45 -20.86 -9.54
N HIS A 93 0.78 -20.73 -8.26
CA HIS A 93 1.78 -19.77 -7.82
C HIS A 93 3.16 -20.28 -8.19
N HIS A 94 3.93 -19.42 -8.86
CA HIS A 94 5.36 -19.59 -9.10
C HIS A 94 6.15 -18.51 -8.35
N ASP A 95 7.36 -18.87 -7.89
CA ASP A 95 8.30 -17.99 -7.22
C ASP A 95 8.87 -16.95 -8.20
N TYR A 96 9.20 -17.38 -9.42
CA TYR A 96 9.60 -16.54 -10.55
C TYR A 96 9.00 -17.09 -11.86
N ILE A 97 9.12 -16.32 -12.94
CA ILE A 97 8.51 -16.63 -14.24
C ILE A 97 9.60 -16.90 -15.29
N GLU A 98 9.65 -18.12 -15.81
CA GLU A 98 10.61 -18.55 -16.84
C GLU A 98 10.02 -18.52 -18.25
N ASN A 99 8.70 -18.69 -18.36
CA ASN A 99 8.03 -18.89 -19.64
C ASN A 99 6.55 -18.43 -19.60
N THR A 100 5.93 -18.40 -20.78
CA THR A 100 4.54 -17.94 -20.96
C THR A 100 3.51 -18.81 -20.23
N GLU A 101 3.78 -20.10 -20.04
CA GLU A 101 2.88 -21.00 -19.31
C GLU A 101 2.86 -20.64 -17.83
N GLN A 102 4.03 -20.48 -17.21
CA GLN A 102 4.12 -20.04 -15.81
C GLN A 102 3.51 -18.65 -15.61
N LEU A 103 3.72 -17.72 -16.55
CA LEU A 103 3.07 -16.40 -16.51
C LEU A 103 1.54 -16.52 -16.49
N ALA A 104 0.97 -17.34 -17.37
CA ALA A 104 -0.47 -17.56 -17.43
C ALA A 104 -1.01 -18.21 -16.14
N GLN A 105 -0.30 -19.20 -15.61
CA GLN A 105 -0.65 -19.89 -14.36
C GLN A 105 -0.60 -18.95 -13.15
N SER A 106 0.47 -18.16 -13.04
CA SER A 106 0.69 -17.21 -11.96
C SER A 106 -0.34 -16.08 -12.00
N PHE A 107 -0.55 -15.46 -13.17
CA PHE A 107 -1.58 -14.43 -13.32
C PHE A 107 -2.96 -14.96 -12.94
N ALA A 108 -3.38 -16.14 -13.43
CA ALA A 108 -4.68 -16.74 -13.09
C ALA A 108 -4.85 -16.96 -11.57
N TYR A 109 -3.77 -17.33 -10.88
CA TYR A 109 -3.78 -17.58 -9.43
C TYR A 109 -4.14 -16.32 -8.63
N PHE A 110 -3.59 -15.16 -8.99
CA PHE A 110 -3.86 -13.89 -8.30
C PHE A 110 -5.07 -13.12 -8.85
N PHE A 111 -5.40 -13.30 -10.13
CA PHE A 111 -6.44 -12.57 -10.83
C PHE A 111 -7.85 -12.80 -10.24
N SER A 112 -8.22 -14.07 -10.02
CA SER A 112 -9.53 -14.46 -9.49
C SER A 112 -9.82 -13.90 -8.09
N PRO A 113 -8.94 -14.08 -7.07
CA PRO A 113 -9.13 -13.43 -5.77
C PRO A 113 -8.96 -11.91 -5.83
N GLY A 114 -8.37 -11.38 -6.91
CA GLY A 114 -8.00 -9.98 -7.05
C GLY A 114 -6.89 -9.62 -6.06
N ALA A 115 -5.89 -10.48 -5.89
CA ALA A 115 -4.79 -10.26 -4.95
C ALA A 115 -3.65 -9.45 -5.60
N ALA A 116 -2.98 -8.64 -4.79
CA ALA A 116 -1.78 -7.93 -5.20
C ALA A 116 -0.60 -8.91 -5.23
N SER A 117 0.23 -8.83 -6.26
CA SER A 117 1.45 -9.64 -6.36
C SER A 117 2.47 -8.98 -7.30
N GLU A 118 3.72 -9.44 -7.19
CA GLU A 118 4.88 -8.94 -7.92
C GLU A 118 5.85 -10.10 -8.15
N ARG A 119 6.30 -10.34 -9.38
CA ARG A 119 7.13 -11.50 -9.74
C ARG A 119 8.29 -11.13 -10.66
N PHE A 120 9.45 -11.71 -10.36
CA PHE A 120 10.62 -11.65 -11.22
C PHE A 120 10.45 -12.55 -12.45
N VAL A 121 10.78 -12.02 -13.63
CA VAL A 121 10.81 -12.74 -14.90
C VAL A 121 12.28 -12.97 -15.26
N ILE A 122 12.73 -14.22 -15.16
CA ILE A 122 14.13 -14.59 -15.43
C ILE A 122 14.45 -14.67 -16.93
N ASN A 123 13.43 -14.67 -17.78
CA ASN A 123 13.59 -14.75 -19.22
C ASN A 123 13.50 -13.36 -19.84
N ASP A 124 14.67 -12.73 -20.04
CA ASP A 124 14.79 -11.36 -20.56
C ASP A 124 14.14 -11.19 -21.94
N THR A 125 14.15 -12.25 -22.76
CA THR A 125 13.51 -12.22 -24.09
C THR A 125 11.98 -12.12 -23.94
N LEU A 126 11.39 -12.98 -23.10
CA LEU A 126 9.96 -12.92 -22.80
C LEU A 126 9.58 -11.56 -22.19
N PHE A 127 10.38 -11.06 -21.25
CA PHE A 127 10.11 -9.78 -20.62
C PHE A 127 10.18 -8.62 -21.63
N SER A 128 11.20 -8.60 -22.49
CA SER A 128 11.34 -7.60 -23.55
C SER A 128 10.15 -7.61 -24.52
N GLU A 129 9.68 -8.80 -24.92
CA GLU A 129 8.49 -8.93 -25.77
C GLU A 129 7.23 -8.38 -25.09
N LEU A 130 7.06 -8.64 -23.79
CA LEU A 130 5.95 -8.09 -22.99
C LEU A 130 6.02 -6.56 -22.90
N VAL A 131 7.21 -6.01 -22.69
CA VAL A 131 7.45 -4.56 -22.65
C VAL A 131 7.08 -3.93 -23.99
N GLU A 132 7.60 -4.44 -25.11
CA GLU A 132 7.26 -3.92 -26.44
C GLU A 132 5.75 -4.03 -26.74
N ALA A 133 5.14 -5.17 -26.41
CA ALA A 133 3.70 -5.33 -26.56
C ALA A 133 2.90 -4.33 -25.71
N SER A 134 3.35 -4.03 -24.49
CA SER A 134 2.69 -3.06 -23.60
C SER A 134 2.73 -1.63 -24.15
N ARG A 135 3.84 -1.23 -24.80
CA ARG A 135 4.05 0.09 -25.41
C ARG A 135 3.11 0.35 -26.58
N GLU A 136 2.74 -0.71 -27.30
CA GLU A 136 1.81 -0.64 -28.43
C GLU A 136 0.33 -0.61 -28.02
N LEU A 137 0.00 -0.88 -26.75
CA LEU A 137 -1.39 -0.92 -26.30
C LEU A 137 -1.95 0.50 -26.15
N PRO A 138 -3.17 0.76 -26.65
CA PRO A 138 -3.84 2.04 -26.43
C PRO A 138 -4.14 2.21 -24.94
N GLY A 139 -3.85 3.41 -24.41
CA GLY A 139 -4.11 3.73 -23.01
C GLY A 139 -3.05 3.24 -22.03
N ASN A 140 -1.89 2.74 -22.50
CA ASN A 140 -0.74 2.56 -21.62
C ASN A 140 -0.35 3.88 -20.95
N ARG A 141 0.08 3.79 -19.69
CA ARG A 141 0.54 4.94 -18.91
C ARG A 141 1.93 4.67 -18.37
N TRP A 142 2.69 5.75 -18.22
CA TRP A 142 4.04 5.70 -17.70
C TRP A 142 4.06 6.49 -16.39
N SER A 143 4.69 5.92 -15.37
CA SER A 143 4.88 6.60 -14.10
C SER A 143 6.21 6.27 -13.46
N ILE A 144 6.62 7.13 -12.54
CA ILE A 144 7.69 6.84 -11.60
C ILE A 144 7.24 5.69 -10.70
N GLY A 145 8.01 4.60 -10.72
CA GLY A 145 7.76 3.39 -9.95
C GLY A 145 8.78 3.16 -8.83
N GLY A 146 8.52 2.13 -8.04
CA GLY A 146 9.31 1.72 -6.87
C GLY A 146 8.91 2.45 -5.59
N ASN A 147 9.06 1.78 -4.43
CA ASN A 147 8.64 2.36 -3.16
C ASN A 147 9.37 3.68 -2.86
N ALA A 148 10.70 3.68 -3.02
CA ALA A 148 11.52 4.83 -2.65
C ALA A 148 11.20 6.09 -3.48
N PRO A 149 11.11 6.06 -4.82
CA PRO A 149 10.79 7.25 -5.62
C PRO A 149 9.34 7.73 -5.41
N VAL A 150 8.40 6.80 -5.22
CA VAL A 150 7.00 7.13 -4.96
C VAL A 150 6.85 7.85 -3.61
N MET A 151 7.44 7.29 -2.55
CA MET A 151 7.47 7.93 -1.23
C MET A 151 8.24 9.27 -1.28
N ALA A 152 9.39 9.33 -1.97
CA ALA A 152 10.17 10.55 -2.13
C ALA A 152 9.36 11.67 -2.79
N SER A 153 8.64 11.33 -3.87
CA SER A 153 7.75 12.24 -4.58
C SER A 153 6.63 12.75 -3.67
N ARG A 154 5.99 11.84 -2.91
CA ARG A 154 4.98 12.24 -1.91
C ARG A 154 5.57 13.18 -0.87
N MET A 155 6.71 12.85 -0.27
CA MET A 155 7.33 13.69 0.77
C MET A 155 7.75 15.06 0.24
N ALA A 156 8.27 15.13 -0.98
CA ALA A 156 8.61 16.39 -1.64
C ALA A 156 7.36 17.25 -1.91
N LEU A 157 6.26 16.64 -2.34
CA LEU A 157 4.96 17.32 -2.50
C LEU A 157 4.42 17.85 -1.18
N GLU A 158 4.60 17.09 -0.10
CA GLU A 158 4.21 17.54 1.23
C GLU A 158 5.14 18.61 1.79
N GLY A 159 6.31 18.81 1.18
CA GLY A 159 7.22 19.94 1.36
C GLY A 159 8.54 19.61 2.08
N CYS A 160 8.90 18.33 2.19
CA CYS A 160 10.21 17.90 2.67
C CYS A 160 11.30 18.21 1.65
N ASP A 161 12.53 18.34 2.12
CA ASP A 161 13.72 18.22 1.26
C ASP A 161 14.16 16.74 1.32
N VAL A 162 14.41 16.12 0.17
CA VAL A 162 14.54 14.67 0.06
C VAL A 162 15.87 14.27 -0.57
N LEU A 163 16.54 13.29 0.02
CA LEU A 163 17.66 12.57 -0.57
C LEU A 163 17.16 11.18 -1.01
N LEU A 164 17.14 10.90 -2.31
CA LEU A 164 16.64 9.65 -2.87
C LEU A 164 17.79 8.74 -3.31
N GLY A 165 17.91 7.57 -2.70
CA GLY A 165 18.82 6.49 -3.07
C GLY A 165 18.22 5.62 -4.17
N GLY A 166 18.73 5.76 -5.39
CA GLY A 166 18.32 4.95 -6.53
C GLY A 166 19.16 5.25 -7.77
N SER A 167 19.22 4.30 -8.70
CA SER A 167 19.89 4.44 -9.98
C SER A 167 18.85 4.80 -11.05
N PHE A 168 19.05 5.90 -11.77
CA PHE A 168 18.03 6.45 -12.66
C PHE A 168 18.63 6.99 -13.95
N SER A 169 17.82 7.05 -15.01
CA SER A 169 18.17 7.78 -16.22
C SER A 169 18.07 9.29 -16.03
N THR A 170 18.73 10.05 -16.90
CA THR A 170 18.67 11.52 -16.88
C THR A 170 17.22 12.02 -17.02
N ASP A 171 16.47 11.43 -17.94
CA ASP A 171 15.07 11.78 -18.20
C ASP A 171 14.20 11.54 -16.96
N PHE A 172 14.46 10.46 -16.22
CA PHE A 172 13.79 10.19 -14.95
C PHE A 172 14.14 11.26 -13.91
N THR A 173 15.40 11.67 -13.81
CA THR A 173 15.80 12.69 -12.83
C THR A 173 15.22 14.08 -13.16
N ASP A 174 15.04 14.40 -14.44
CA ASP A 174 14.54 15.70 -14.89
C ASP A 174 13.07 15.94 -14.56
N ILE A 175 12.27 14.87 -14.42
CA ILE A 175 10.85 14.96 -14.04
C ILE A 175 10.64 15.02 -12.53
N LEU A 176 11.66 14.72 -11.72
CA LEU A 176 11.55 14.78 -10.27
C LEU A 176 11.44 16.24 -9.78
N SER A 177 10.78 16.41 -8.64
CA SER A 177 10.75 17.71 -7.95
C SER A 177 12.17 18.20 -7.66
N GLN A 178 12.42 19.50 -7.81
CA GLN A 178 13.69 20.15 -7.44
C GLN A 178 14.05 19.98 -5.95
N ARG A 179 13.10 19.52 -5.13
CA ARG A 179 13.33 19.17 -3.71
C ARG A 179 13.96 17.80 -3.51
N ILE A 180 14.05 16.98 -4.56
CA ILE A 180 14.60 15.64 -4.53
C ILE A 180 16.03 15.70 -5.09
N THR A 181 16.99 15.36 -4.25
CA THR A 181 18.37 15.14 -4.65
C THR A 181 18.60 13.65 -4.80
N VAL A 182 18.96 13.19 -5.99
CA VAL A 182 19.27 11.78 -6.26
C VAL A 182 20.70 11.44 -5.82
N ALA A 183 20.86 10.25 -5.23
CA ALA A 183 22.11 9.67 -4.79
C ALA A 183 22.20 8.22 -5.28
N GLY A 184 22.89 8.02 -6.40
CA GLY A 184 23.04 6.73 -7.05
C GLY A 184 23.67 6.91 -8.42
N ASN A 185 23.62 5.84 -9.22
CA ASN A 185 24.22 5.83 -10.55
C ASN A 185 23.28 6.44 -11.58
N THR A 186 23.85 7.05 -12.62
CA THR A 186 23.11 7.38 -13.84
C THR A 186 23.14 6.16 -14.75
N VAL A 187 21.98 5.67 -15.15
CA VAL A 187 21.83 4.50 -16.04
C VAL A 187 21.18 4.93 -17.35
N ASP A 188 21.57 4.31 -18.47
CA ASP A 188 20.98 4.63 -19.77
C ASP A 188 19.56 4.05 -19.88
N GLU A 189 19.38 2.80 -19.45
CA GLU A 189 18.09 2.11 -19.41
C GLU A 189 17.70 1.88 -17.94
N PRO A 190 16.60 2.48 -17.45
CA PRO A 190 16.12 2.21 -16.11
C PRO A 190 15.46 0.82 -16.04
N ASP A 191 15.44 0.23 -14.85
CA ASP A 191 14.61 -0.95 -14.57
C ASP A 191 13.14 -0.64 -14.91
N ILE A 192 12.45 -1.57 -15.60
CA ILE A 192 11.06 -1.41 -16.06
C ILE A 192 10.18 -2.40 -15.31
N HIS A 193 9.05 -1.91 -14.81
CA HIS A 193 8.02 -2.74 -14.19
C HIS A 193 6.76 -2.70 -15.06
N LEU A 194 6.21 -3.87 -15.39
CA LEU A 194 4.91 -3.96 -16.05
C LEU A 194 3.82 -4.15 -15.00
N ILE A 195 2.95 -3.15 -14.89
CA ILE A 195 1.81 -3.15 -13.98
C ILE A 195 0.56 -3.58 -14.73
N LEU A 196 0.19 -4.86 -14.61
CA LEU A 196 -0.99 -5.43 -15.24
C LEU A 196 -2.21 -5.18 -14.33
N GLU A 197 -2.87 -4.03 -14.53
CA GLU A 197 -4.09 -3.67 -13.79
C GLU A 197 -5.32 -4.37 -14.38
N TYR A 198 -6.31 -4.65 -13.52
CA TYR A 198 -7.61 -5.17 -13.93
C TYR A 198 -8.71 -4.65 -12.99
N PRO A 199 -9.89 -4.26 -13.52
CA PRO A 199 -11.00 -3.78 -12.71
C PRO A 199 -11.77 -4.93 -12.05
N THR A 200 -12.59 -4.57 -11.05
CA THR A 200 -13.57 -5.49 -10.47
C THR A 200 -14.48 -6.06 -11.56
N GLY A 201 -14.66 -7.38 -11.58
CA GLY A 201 -15.51 -8.05 -12.55
C GLY A 201 -14.86 -8.29 -13.91
N ALA A 202 -13.58 -7.92 -14.10
CA ALA A 202 -12.82 -8.29 -15.30
C ALA A 202 -12.81 -9.81 -15.47
N THR A 203 -12.86 -10.28 -16.73
CA THR A 203 -12.86 -11.71 -17.05
C THR A 203 -11.66 -12.09 -17.90
N TRP A 204 -11.10 -13.26 -17.64
CA TRP A 204 -10.08 -13.87 -18.48
C TRP A 204 -10.32 -15.38 -18.53
N GLY A 205 -10.89 -15.85 -19.64
CA GLY A 205 -11.41 -17.22 -19.73
C GLY A 205 -12.53 -17.48 -18.72
N THR A 206 -12.33 -18.46 -17.85
CA THR A 206 -13.26 -18.85 -16.78
C THR A 206 -13.06 -18.06 -15.49
N TYR A 207 -11.99 -17.28 -15.37
CA TYR A 207 -11.70 -16.49 -14.19
C TYR A 207 -12.40 -15.14 -14.23
N THR A 208 -12.86 -14.68 -13.08
CA THR A 208 -13.45 -13.35 -12.89
C THR A 208 -12.83 -12.72 -11.65
N SER A 209 -12.33 -11.49 -11.79
CA SER A 209 -11.70 -10.79 -10.67
C SER A 209 -12.73 -10.27 -9.67
N ARG A 210 -12.54 -10.60 -8.39
CA ARG A 210 -13.44 -10.17 -7.30
C ARG A 210 -13.28 -8.71 -6.89
N ARG A 211 -12.12 -8.09 -7.19
CA ARG A 211 -11.83 -6.68 -6.90
C ARG A 211 -10.81 -6.13 -7.88
N ALA A 212 -10.85 -4.81 -8.10
CA ALA A 212 -9.82 -4.12 -8.84
C ALA A 212 -8.46 -4.28 -8.14
N ASN A 213 -7.44 -4.72 -8.88
CA ASN A 213 -6.08 -4.86 -8.38
C ASN A 213 -5.07 -4.93 -9.54
N ARG A 214 -3.82 -5.24 -9.22
CA ARG A 214 -2.69 -5.32 -10.17
C ARG A 214 -1.78 -6.52 -9.91
N TYR A 215 -1.30 -7.10 -11.00
CA TYR A 215 -0.22 -8.10 -11.05
C TYR A 215 1.03 -7.44 -11.63
N ILE A 216 2.14 -7.43 -10.89
CA ILE A 216 3.37 -6.77 -11.32
C ILE A 216 4.37 -7.81 -11.80
N ILE A 217 5.04 -7.54 -12.91
CA ILE A 217 6.20 -8.31 -13.36
C ILE A 217 7.35 -7.40 -13.72
N HIS A 218 8.56 -7.85 -13.44
CA HIS A 218 9.79 -7.09 -13.68
C HIS A 218 10.95 -8.04 -13.99
N SER A 219 12.00 -7.50 -14.59
CA SER A 219 13.26 -8.20 -14.87
C SER A 219 14.40 -7.24 -14.52
N ASP A 220 14.50 -6.92 -13.23
CA ASP A 220 15.36 -5.84 -12.73
C ASP A 220 16.81 -6.30 -12.58
N ASP A 221 17.74 -5.46 -13.01
CA ASP A 221 19.17 -5.69 -12.87
C ASP A 221 19.77 -4.91 -11.69
N HIS A 222 19.18 -3.77 -11.31
CA HIS A 222 19.81 -2.84 -10.36
C HIS A 222 19.15 -2.87 -8.99
N ASN A 223 17.81 -2.92 -8.95
CA ASN A 223 17.04 -2.83 -7.71
C ASN A 223 17.32 -3.97 -6.71
N PRO A 224 17.39 -5.26 -7.11
CA PRO A 224 17.70 -6.37 -6.20
C PRO A 224 19.07 -6.22 -5.53
N TYR A 225 20.02 -5.57 -6.20
CA TYR A 225 21.40 -5.40 -5.73
C TYR A 225 21.62 -4.13 -4.90
N LEU A 226 20.59 -3.30 -4.70
CA LEU A 226 20.69 -2.01 -4.00
C LEU A 226 21.83 -1.15 -4.57
N ASP A 227 21.97 -1.08 -5.89
CA ASP A 227 23.13 -0.52 -6.60
C ASP A 227 23.52 0.92 -6.23
N SER A 228 22.57 1.67 -5.69
CA SER A 228 22.76 3.06 -5.25
C SER A 228 23.27 3.20 -3.81
N MET A 229 23.41 2.09 -3.07
CA MET A 229 23.66 2.12 -1.62
C MET A 229 24.97 2.83 -1.25
N GLU A 230 26.04 2.64 -2.01
CA GLU A 230 27.33 3.27 -1.72
C GLU A 230 27.26 4.79 -1.88
N GLN A 231 26.74 5.29 -3.01
CA GLN A 231 26.58 6.73 -3.27
C GLN A 231 25.55 7.37 -2.33
N PHE A 232 24.50 6.64 -1.97
CA PHE A 232 23.51 7.08 -1.00
C PHE A 232 24.14 7.25 0.39
N GLN A 233 24.93 6.27 0.85
CA GLN A 233 25.62 6.32 2.13
C GLN A 233 26.61 7.49 2.21
N GLU A 234 27.34 7.79 1.15
CA GLU A 234 28.26 8.93 1.09
C GLU A 234 27.53 10.27 1.33
N LYS A 235 26.38 10.47 0.67
CA LYS A 235 25.60 11.70 0.81
C LYS A 235 24.84 11.79 2.13
N LEU A 236 24.44 10.65 2.71
CA LEU A 236 23.65 10.56 3.94
C LEU A 236 24.27 11.36 5.10
N ASN A 237 25.60 11.27 5.26
CA ASN A 237 26.34 11.95 6.31
C ASN A 237 26.26 13.49 6.23
N SER A 238 26.36 14.02 5.01
CA SER A 238 26.26 15.46 4.77
C SER A 238 24.82 15.97 4.87
N PHE A 239 23.86 15.14 4.44
CA PHE A 239 22.45 15.47 4.42
C PHE A 239 21.84 15.57 5.83
N LYS A 240 22.32 14.75 6.78
CA LYS A 240 21.86 14.72 8.19
C LYS A 240 20.33 14.63 8.31
N PRO A 241 19.72 13.54 7.83
CA PRO A 241 18.26 13.42 7.78
C PRO A 241 17.62 13.39 9.18
N ASP A 242 16.40 13.92 9.26
CA ASP A 242 15.51 13.76 10.42
C ASP A 242 14.85 12.36 10.38
N LEU A 243 14.62 11.84 9.18
CA LEU A 243 14.08 10.51 8.91
C LEU A 243 14.88 9.81 7.80
N LEU A 244 15.26 8.56 8.03
CA LEU A 244 15.77 7.62 7.05
C LEU A 244 14.69 6.57 6.77
N VAL A 245 14.27 6.43 5.52
CA VAL A 245 13.34 5.42 5.06
C VAL A 245 14.08 4.36 4.27
N VAL A 246 13.81 3.10 4.59
CA VAL A 246 14.25 1.91 3.83
C VAL A 246 13.02 1.27 3.23
N GLY A 247 13.05 0.96 1.94
CA GLY A 247 12.03 0.27 1.17
C GLY A 247 12.65 -0.36 -0.08
N GLY A 248 11.84 -0.97 -0.95
CA GLY A 248 12.31 -1.61 -2.18
C GLY A 248 13.00 -2.97 -1.98
N LEU A 249 13.07 -3.48 -0.75
CA LEU A 249 13.74 -4.75 -0.46
C LEU A 249 12.97 -5.98 -1.00
N GLN A 250 11.69 -5.83 -1.34
CA GLN A 250 10.91 -6.89 -1.99
C GLN A 250 11.41 -7.21 -3.40
N MET A 251 12.26 -6.36 -3.99
CA MET A 251 12.96 -6.66 -5.24
C MET A 251 13.94 -7.84 -5.09
N MET A 252 14.30 -8.21 -3.85
CA MET A 252 15.09 -9.39 -3.55
C MET A 252 14.25 -10.68 -3.43
N ASP A 253 12.90 -10.57 -3.42
CA ASP A 253 12.01 -11.69 -3.17
C ASP A 253 12.07 -12.68 -4.34
N ASN A 254 12.42 -13.93 -4.04
CA ASN A 254 12.64 -14.98 -5.03
C ASN A 254 13.65 -14.64 -6.16
N PHE A 255 14.45 -13.59 -5.98
CA PHE A 255 15.50 -13.22 -6.92
C PHE A 255 16.65 -14.24 -6.84
N PRO A 256 17.20 -14.71 -7.99
CA PRO A 256 18.14 -15.83 -8.03
C PRO A 256 19.58 -15.41 -7.65
N PHE A 257 19.77 -14.93 -6.43
CA PHE A 257 21.09 -14.60 -5.89
C PHE A 257 22.02 -15.81 -5.88
N LYS A 258 23.31 -15.56 -6.09
CA LYS A 258 24.34 -16.57 -5.78
C LYS A 258 24.41 -16.77 -4.27
N GLN A 259 24.79 -17.98 -3.86
CA GLN A 259 24.92 -18.31 -2.44
C GLN A 259 25.78 -17.28 -1.70
N GLY A 260 25.23 -16.70 -0.62
CA GLY A 260 25.90 -15.71 0.25
C GLY A 260 25.89 -14.26 -0.27
N GLU A 261 25.42 -14.02 -1.50
CA GLU A 261 25.41 -12.68 -2.11
C GLU A 261 24.39 -11.76 -1.42
N ARG A 262 23.16 -12.26 -1.22
CA ARG A 262 22.08 -11.53 -0.53
C ARG A 262 22.45 -11.20 0.91
N GLU A 263 22.99 -12.17 1.65
CA GLU A 263 23.44 -11.99 3.04
C GLU A 263 24.55 -10.93 3.13
N ALA A 264 25.55 -10.98 2.24
CA ALA A 264 26.62 -9.99 2.21
C ALA A 264 26.09 -8.57 1.91
N LEU A 265 25.13 -8.46 0.99
CA LEU A 265 24.49 -7.19 0.64
C LEU A 265 23.64 -6.64 1.80
N LEU A 266 22.80 -7.46 2.43
CA LEU A 266 22.02 -7.07 3.61
C LEU A 266 22.92 -6.76 4.81
N GLY A 267 24.07 -7.43 4.95
CA GLY A 267 25.08 -7.08 5.94
C GLY A 267 25.71 -5.70 5.71
N LYS A 268 25.88 -5.25 4.46
CA LYS A 268 26.28 -3.87 4.15
C LYS A 268 25.15 -2.88 4.50
N LEU A 269 23.91 -3.22 4.18
CA LEU A 269 22.74 -2.42 4.55
C LEU A 269 22.65 -2.23 6.07
N ALA A 270 22.77 -3.30 6.85
CA ALA A 270 22.80 -3.26 8.31
C ALA A 270 23.88 -2.31 8.86
N LYS A 271 25.08 -2.32 8.26
CA LYS A 271 26.17 -1.38 8.60
C LYS A 271 25.79 0.07 8.29
N MET A 272 25.16 0.33 7.14
CA MET A 272 24.68 1.67 6.81
C MET A 272 23.62 2.14 7.82
N LEU A 273 22.62 1.32 8.13
CA LEU A 273 21.54 1.67 9.07
C LEU A 273 22.06 1.89 10.49
N SER A 274 22.99 1.05 10.96
CA SER A 274 23.62 1.22 12.27
C SER A 274 24.53 2.46 12.36
N SER A 275 25.05 2.97 11.24
CA SER A 275 25.84 4.20 11.20
C SER A 275 25.00 5.48 11.31
N ALA A 276 23.68 5.40 11.15
CA ALA A 276 22.79 6.54 11.26
C ALA A 276 22.75 7.09 12.70
N SER A 277 22.67 8.43 12.80
CA SER A 277 22.58 9.13 14.09
C SER A 277 21.45 8.58 14.96
N PRO A 278 21.63 8.47 16.30
CA PRO A 278 20.55 8.11 17.22
C PRO A 278 19.33 9.06 17.16
N GLN A 279 19.54 10.30 16.70
CA GLN A 279 18.46 11.28 16.54
C GLN A 279 17.64 11.06 15.27
N THR A 280 18.23 10.51 14.22
CA THR A 280 17.51 10.18 12.98
C THR A 280 16.55 9.03 13.24
N ALA A 281 15.27 9.19 12.89
CA ALA A 281 14.32 8.09 12.88
C ALA A 281 14.57 7.16 11.70
N ILE A 282 14.44 5.86 11.90
CA ILE A 282 14.53 4.88 10.81
C ILE A 282 13.19 4.18 10.63
N HIS A 283 12.64 4.26 9.44
CA HIS A 283 11.39 3.61 9.05
C HIS A 283 11.68 2.56 7.97
N PHE A 284 11.16 1.36 8.17
CA PHE A 284 11.16 0.32 7.15
C PHE A 284 9.75 0.17 6.60
N GLU A 285 9.58 0.53 5.32
CA GLU A 285 8.36 0.30 4.57
C GLU A 285 8.42 -1.12 4.00
N MET A 286 7.56 -1.99 4.52
CA MET A 286 7.43 -3.35 4.02
C MET A 286 6.52 -3.37 2.79
N ALA A 287 6.78 -4.33 1.91
CA ALA A 287 5.98 -4.61 0.74
C ALA A 287 5.71 -6.12 0.65
N SER A 288 5.30 -6.62 -0.52
CA SER A 288 4.92 -8.02 -0.69
C SER A 288 6.12 -8.96 -0.54
N PHE A 289 6.26 -9.59 0.63
CA PHE A 289 7.22 -10.68 0.86
C PHE A 289 6.53 -12.04 0.94
N VAL A 290 7.00 -12.99 0.15
CA VAL A 290 6.56 -14.41 0.16
C VAL A 290 7.74 -15.39 0.24
N ASP A 291 8.98 -14.94 0.08
CA ASP A 291 10.18 -15.74 0.35
C ASP A 291 10.52 -15.76 1.86
N GLU A 292 10.36 -16.94 2.48
CA GLU A 292 10.68 -17.18 3.89
C GLU A 292 12.15 -16.87 4.24
N SER A 293 13.07 -17.17 3.32
CA SER A 293 14.49 -16.95 3.54
C SER A 293 14.84 -15.47 3.54
N LEU A 294 14.29 -14.69 2.59
CA LEU A 294 14.44 -13.24 2.59
C LEU A 294 13.84 -12.62 3.84
N MET A 295 12.64 -13.02 4.24
CA MET A 295 12.03 -12.45 5.44
C MET A 295 12.86 -12.75 6.70
N SER A 296 13.46 -13.94 6.80
CA SER A 296 14.41 -14.26 7.87
C SER A 296 15.63 -13.33 7.85
N ASP A 297 16.21 -13.11 6.68
CA ASP A 297 17.34 -12.18 6.55
C ASP A 297 16.95 -10.74 6.94
N LEU A 298 15.74 -10.29 6.60
CA LEU A 298 15.24 -8.96 6.97
C LEU A 298 15.02 -8.81 8.49
N LEU A 299 14.59 -9.88 9.18
CA LEU A 299 14.51 -9.90 10.64
C LEU A 299 15.89 -9.74 11.30
N GLU A 300 16.95 -10.24 10.66
CA GLU A 300 18.32 -10.17 11.17
C GLU A 300 19.02 -8.86 10.81
N PHE A 301 18.95 -8.43 9.55
CA PHE A 301 19.79 -7.35 9.02
C PHE A 301 19.10 -5.99 8.95
N VAL A 302 17.77 -5.92 9.01
CA VAL A 302 17.03 -4.66 8.82
C VAL A 302 16.25 -4.29 10.07
N LEU A 303 15.38 -5.18 10.53
CA LEU A 303 14.46 -4.91 11.63
C LEU A 303 15.15 -4.40 12.91
N PRO A 304 16.31 -4.93 13.36
CA PRO A 304 17.00 -4.46 14.56
C PRO A 304 17.51 -3.02 14.47
N HIS A 305 17.52 -2.43 13.28
CA HIS A 305 17.96 -1.06 13.04
C HIS A 305 16.81 -0.09 12.77
N THR A 306 15.55 -0.49 12.97
CA THR A 306 14.38 0.33 12.63
C THR A 306 13.63 0.80 13.87
N ASP A 307 13.18 2.05 13.87
CA ASP A 307 12.31 2.62 14.91
C ASP A 307 10.82 2.46 14.55
N SER A 308 10.53 2.29 13.25
CA SER A 308 9.18 2.24 12.71
C SER A 308 9.03 1.22 11.58
N LEU A 309 7.84 0.61 11.52
CA LEU A 309 7.38 -0.21 10.40
C LEU A 309 6.13 0.38 9.75
N GLY A 310 6.03 0.25 8.42
CA GLY A 310 4.84 0.48 7.61
C GLY A 310 4.52 -0.77 6.80
N MET A 311 3.24 -1.14 6.72
CA MET A 311 2.77 -2.38 6.08
C MET A 311 1.25 -2.40 5.85
N ASN A 312 0.75 -3.29 4.99
CA ASN A 312 -0.69 -3.55 4.80
C ASN A 312 -1.18 -4.80 5.56
N GLU A 313 -2.43 -5.19 5.30
CA GLU A 313 -3.09 -6.37 5.90
C GLU A 313 -2.56 -7.75 5.45
N GLN A 314 -1.75 -7.82 4.39
CA GLN A 314 -1.05 -9.00 3.89
C GLN A 314 0.31 -9.17 4.57
N GLU A 315 1.10 -8.10 4.68
CA GLU A 315 2.44 -8.19 5.28
C GLU A 315 2.41 -8.40 6.80
N LEU A 316 1.47 -7.77 7.51
CA LEU A 316 1.33 -7.91 8.97
C LEU A 316 1.20 -9.37 9.45
N PRO A 317 0.25 -10.18 8.93
CA PRO A 317 0.16 -11.58 9.31
C PRO A 317 1.36 -12.41 8.84
N ASN A 318 1.97 -12.10 7.68
CA ASN A 318 3.15 -12.81 7.20
C ASN A 318 4.35 -12.63 8.14
N LEU A 319 4.61 -11.40 8.59
CA LEU A 319 5.66 -11.13 9.56
C LEU A 319 5.39 -11.84 10.90
N LEU A 320 4.15 -11.85 11.35
CA LEU A 320 3.76 -12.59 12.56
C LEU A 320 3.94 -14.11 12.42
N SER A 321 3.59 -14.69 11.27
CA SER A 321 3.81 -16.11 11.00
C SER A 321 5.28 -16.47 11.12
N LEU A 322 6.17 -15.63 10.59
CA LEU A 322 7.61 -15.85 10.70
C LEU A 322 8.09 -15.84 12.15
N PHE A 323 7.67 -14.87 12.96
CA PHE A 323 7.99 -14.86 14.40
C PHE A 323 7.47 -16.09 15.16
N ARG A 324 6.41 -16.73 14.65
CA ARG A 324 5.83 -17.95 15.23
C ARG A 324 6.43 -19.24 14.65
N GLY A 325 7.34 -19.16 13.68
CA GLY A 325 7.86 -20.32 12.95
C GLY A 325 6.77 -21.04 12.14
N SER A 326 5.80 -20.29 11.62
CA SER A 326 4.70 -20.78 10.78
C SER A 326 4.90 -20.31 9.33
N ASN A 327 4.33 -21.06 8.38
CA ASN A 327 4.46 -20.74 6.95
C ASN A 327 3.81 -19.39 6.59
N LEU A 328 4.37 -18.75 5.57
CA LEU A 328 3.82 -17.51 5.00
C LEU A 328 2.53 -17.77 4.22
N THR A 329 1.64 -16.78 4.21
CA THR A 329 0.42 -16.81 3.40
C THR A 329 0.56 -15.93 2.17
N VAL A 330 0.37 -16.54 0.99
CA VAL A 330 0.42 -15.84 -0.29
C VAL A 330 -0.83 -14.99 -0.52
N LEU A 331 -1.97 -15.40 0.05
CA LEU A 331 -3.25 -14.69 -0.06
C LEU A 331 -3.81 -14.39 1.34
N SER A 332 -4.05 -13.12 1.63
CA SER A 332 -4.65 -12.64 2.89
C SER A 332 -6.12 -12.24 2.73
N ASP A 333 -6.81 -12.04 3.85
CA ASP A 333 -8.16 -11.45 3.85
C ASP A 333 -8.07 -9.97 3.43
N PRO A 334 -8.69 -9.57 2.30
CA PRO A 334 -8.62 -8.19 1.81
C PRO A 334 -9.43 -7.19 2.62
N ASN A 335 -10.29 -7.64 3.55
CA ASN A 335 -11.14 -6.79 4.38
C ASN A 335 -11.09 -7.22 5.85
N PRO A 336 -9.91 -7.16 6.49
CA PRO A 336 -9.78 -7.63 7.85
C PRO A 336 -10.58 -6.74 8.80
N ARG A 337 -11.13 -7.35 9.86
CA ARG A 337 -11.77 -6.59 10.94
C ARG A 337 -10.72 -5.76 11.69
N VAL A 338 -11.07 -4.53 12.07
CA VAL A 338 -10.19 -3.64 12.87
C VAL A 338 -9.64 -4.37 14.10
N ALA A 339 -10.50 -5.08 14.84
CA ALA A 339 -10.10 -5.86 16.01
C ALA A 339 -8.97 -6.86 15.72
N THR A 340 -9.03 -7.56 14.58
CA THR A 340 -8.02 -8.53 14.16
C THR A 340 -6.69 -7.84 13.90
N VAL A 341 -6.71 -6.74 13.15
CA VAL A 341 -5.50 -5.98 12.83
C VAL A 341 -4.87 -5.39 14.10
N LEU A 342 -5.67 -4.81 14.99
CA LEU A 342 -5.16 -4.25 16.26
C LEU A 342 -4.53 -5.34 17.15
N ASP A 343 -5.15 -6.51 17.26
CA ASP A 343 -4.57 -7.64 18.02
C ASP A 343 -3.22 -8.09 17.41
N GLN A 344 -3.15 -8.20 16.08
CA GLN A 344 -1.92 -8.54 15.35
C GLN A 344 -0.84 -7.47 15.53
N MET A 345 -1.20 -6.19 15.43
CA MET A 345 -0.29 -5.07 15.65
C MET A 345 0.32 -5.10 17.05
N ARG A 346 -0.49 -5.33 18.10
CA ARG A 346 -0.01 -5.45 19.48
C ARG A 346 0.94 -6.62 19.65
N GLU A 347 0.59 -7.77 19.08
CA GLU A 347 1.43 -8.96 19.16
C GLU A 347 2.77 -8.76 18.47
N LEU A 348 2.77 -8.22 17.25
CA LEU A 348 3.98 -7.91 16.52
C LEU A 348 4.84 -6.94 17.31
N TYR A 349 4.23 -5.86 17.80
CA TYR A 349 4.91 -4.85 18.61
C TYR A 349 5.58 -5.47 19.84
N ARG A 350 4.90 -6.40 20.52
CA ARG A 350 5.43 -7.14 21.67
C ARG A 350 6.61 -8.04 21.28
N LEU A 351 6.46 -8.81 20.21
CA LEU A 351 7.47 -9.79 19.74
C LEU A 351 8.76 -9.08 19.28
N VAL A 352 8.65 -8.06 18.43
CA VAL A 352 9.80 -7.28 17.97
C VAL A 352 10.56 -6.67 19.14
N ASN A 353 9.85 -6.04 20.08
CA ASN A 353 10.50 -5.43 21.24
C ASN A 353 10.99 -6.46 22.27
N GLN A 354 10.40 -7.66 22.33
CA GLN A 354 10.95 -8.76 23.14
C GLN A 354 12.28 -9.22 22.55
N HIS A 355 12.33 -9.46 21.25
CA HIS A 355 13.56 -9.86 20.55
C HIS A 355 14.66 -8.81 20.70
N HIS A 356 14.34 -7.52 20.57
CA HIS A 356 15.27 -6.42 20.84
C HIS A 356 15.83 -6.45 22.28
N ARG A 357 14.97 -6.69 23.29
CA ARG A 357 15.42 -6.81 24.69
C ARG A 357 16.33 -8.01 24.92
N GLU A 358 16.03 -9.13 24.28
CA GLU A 358 16.84 -10.36 24.37
C GLU A 358 18.20 -10.18 23.69
N ALA A 359 18.25 -9.54 22.52
CA ALA A 359 19.48 -9.22 21.82
C ALA A 359 20.34 -8.14 22.53
N GLY A 360 19.70 -7.27 23.34
CA GLY A 360 20.38 -6.22 24.10
C GLY A 360 21.02 -5.12 23.24
N THR A 361 20.79 -5.11 21.94
CA THR A 361 21.36 -4.19 20.95
C THR A 361 20.31 -3.78 19.91
N GLY A 362 20.60 -2.76 19.11
CA GLY A 362 19.69 -2.26 18.08
C GLY A 362 18.72 -1.19 18.59
N ARG A 363 17.65 -0.95 17.82
CA ARG A 363 16.63 0.06 18.08
C ARG A 363 15.31 -0.62 18.48
N PRO A 364 14.61 -0.11 19.51
CA PRO A 364 13.27 -0.60 19.82
C PRO A 364 12.27 -0.10 18.78
N LEU A 365 11.29 -0.95 18.43
CA LEU A 365 10.15 -0.50 17.66
C LEU A 365 9.34 0.49 18.50
N THR A 366 9.11 1.69 17.96
CA THR A 366 8.38 2.79 18.61
C THR A 366 7.20 3.32 17.82
N ARG A 367 7.05 2.88 16.56
CA ARG A 367 5.90 3.22 15.70
C ARG A 367 5.56 2.05 14.76
N LEU A 368 4.29 1.71 14.65
CA LEU A 368 3.78 0.75 13.68
C LEU A 368 2.58 1.36 12.97
N HIS A 369 2.63 1.44 11.64
CA HIS A 369 1.52 1.91 10.81
C HIS A 369 1.05 0.75 9.93
N VAL A 370 -0.21 0.36 10.10
CA VAL A 370 -0.88 -0.59 9.21
C VAL A 370 -1.92 0.16 8.38
N HIS A 371 -1.76 0.10 7.07
CA HIS A 371 -2.67 0.71 6.11
C HIS A 371 -3.52 -0.35 5.43
N THR A 372 -4.84 -0.24 5.58
CA THR A 372 -5.80 -1.16 4.93
C THR A 372 -6.71 -0.40 3.98
N LEU A 373 -7.49 -1.13 3.17
CA LEU A 373 -8.52 -0.53 2.33
C LEU A 373 -9.55 0.28 3.13
N ALA A 374 -10.03 -0.24 4.27
CA ALA A 374 -11.15 0.32 5.01
C ALA A 374 -10.76 1.36 6.07
N PHE A 375 -9.55 1.25 6.62
CA PHE A 375 -9.08 2.10 7.71
C PHE A 375 -7.54 2.16 7.76
N GLN A 376 -7.05 3.20 8.43
CA GLN A 376 -5.65 3.37 8.79
C GLN A 376 -5.49 3.17 10.29
N ALA A 377 -4.47 2.44 10.73
CA ALA A 377 -4.16 2.24 12.15
C ALA A 377 -2.69 2.56 12.43
N ILE A 378 -2.43 3.40 13.44
CA ILE A 378 -1.08 3.76 13.87
C ILE A 378 -0.96 3.53 15.38
N ILE A 379 0.09 2.80 15.78
CA ILE A 379 0.53 2.65 17.18
C ILE A 379 1.83 3.44 17.35
N VAL A 380 1.90 4.27 18.39
CA VAL A 380 3.09 5.06 18.73
C VAL A 380 3.41 4.91 20.22
N LYS A 381 4.68 4.67 20.55
CA LYS A 381 5.16 4.68 21.95
C LYS A 381 5.06 6.08 22.55
N ARG A 382 4.46 6.19 23.73
CA ARG A 382 4.41 7.46 24.47
C ARG A 382 5.81 7.94 24.82
N GLY A 383 6.02 9.25 24.66
CA GLY A 383 7.33 9.88 24.88
C GLY A 383 8.39 9.55 23.83
N SER A 384 8.01 8.89 22.73
CA SER A 384 8.89 8.75 21.56
C SER A 384 8.98 10.05 20.76
N LYS A 385 9.85 10.06 19.75
CA LYS A 385 10.07 11.21 18.86
C LYS A 385 8.92 11.48 17.88
N TRP A 386 8.01 10.51 17.70
CA TRP A 386 6.90 10.61 16.75
C TRP A 386 5.82 11.57 17.27
N LYS A 387 5.44 12.53 16.42
CA LYS A 387 4.48 13.58 16.78
C LYS A 387 3.11 13.33 16.14
N ASN A 388 2.10 14.06 16.60
CA ASN A 388 0.84 14.30 15.89
C ASN A 388 0.10 13.06 15.34
N THR A 389 0.11 11.93 16.06
CA THR A 389 -0.42 10.64 15.60
C THR A 389 -1.83 10.76 15.00
N MET A 390 -2.75 11.45 15.69
CA MET A 390 -4.12 11.66 15.22
C MET A 390 -4.19 12.35 13.83
N SER A 391 -3.42 13.43 13.62
CA SER A 391 -3.39 14.13 12.34
C SER A 391 -2.70 13.31 11.25
N ALA A 392 -1.65 12.56 11.62
CA ALA A 392 -0.97 11.64 10.72
C ALA A 392 -1.91 10.52 10.23
N THR A 393 -2.70 9.92 11.11
CA THR A 393 -3.69 8.89 10.75
C THR A 393 -4.79 9.47 9.84
N ALA A 394 -5.25 10.69 10.11
CA ALA A 394 -6.20 11.38 9.23
C ALA A 394 -5.64 11.61 7.82
N LYS A 395 -4.40 12.12 7.74
CA LYS A 395 -3.73 12.42 6.48
C LYS A 395 -3.44 11.15 5.67
N ALA A 396 -3.00 10.08 6.33
CA ALA A 396 -2.85 8.76 5.72
C ALA A 396 -4.17 8.29 5.08
N SER A 397 -5.29 8.43 5.80
CA SER A 397 -6.61 8.05 5.31
C SER A 397 -7.05 8.87 4.08
N LEU A 398 -6.92 10.19 4.13
CA LEU A 398 -7.29 11.07 3.02
C LEU A 398 -6.41 10.82 1.79
N THR A 399 -5.12 10.57 2.02
CA THR A 399 -4.15 10.29 0.94
C THR A 399 -4.48 9.00 0.22
N ALA A 400 -4.98 7.97 0.92
CA ALA A 400 -5.45 6.74 0.29
C ALA A 400 -6.51 7.02 -0.80
N ASN A 401 -7.51 7.86 -0.50
CA ASN A 401 -8.50 8.26 -1.50
C ASN A 401 -7.87 9.09 -2.62
N ARG A 402 -7.16 10.16 -2.28
CA ARG A 402 -6.58 11.11 -3.24
C ARG A 402 -5.69 10.42 -4.28
N HIS A 403 -4.87 9.47 -3.81
CA HIS A 403 -4.00 8.69 -4.69
C HIS A 403 -4.79 7.76 -5.59
N VAL A 404 -5.70 6.96 -5.02
CA VAL A 404 -6.45 5.94 -5.76
C VAL A 404 -7.42 6.55 -6.77
N CYS A 405 -8.06 7.66 -6.41
CA CYS A 405 -8.93 8.44 -7.30
C CYS A 405 -8.16 9.36 -8.26
N GLY A 406 -6.83 9.51 -8.11
CA GLY A 406 -6.01 10.38 -8.95
C GLY A 406 -6.36 11.88 -8.84
N SER A 407 -6.82 12.33 -7.68
CA SER A 407 -7.29 13.71 -7.45
C SER A 407 -6.79 14.26 -6.11
N PRO A 408 -6.33 15.53 -6.04
CA PRO A 408 -5.99 16.17 -4.77
C PRO A 408 -7.22 16.42 -3.88
N ASP A 409 -8.40 16.55 -4.49
CA ASP A 409 -9.68 16.76 -3.82
C ASP A 409 -10.49 15.46 -3.79
N ILE A 410 -11.23 15.26 -2.70
CA ILE A 410 -12.06 14.06 -2.52
C ILE A 410 -13.48 14.36 -3.02
N ASP A 411 -13.86 13.72 -4.12
CA ASP A 411 -15.21 13.74 -4.66
C ASP A 411 -16.08 12.71 -3.94
N LEU A 412 -17.06 13.19 -3.18
CA LEU A 412 -17.98 12.33 -2.42
C LEU A 412 -18.83 11.41 -3.32
N SER A 413 -19.07 11.79 -4.57
CA SER A 413 -19.80 10.92 -5.52
C SER A 413 -18.98 9.69 -5.93
N LYS A 414 -17.66 9.75 -5.74
CA LYS A 414 -16.69 8.69 -6.04
C LYS A 414 -16.10 8.06 -4.77
N ALA A 415 -16.73 8.27 -3.62
CA ALA A 415 -16.23 7.82 -2.34
C ALA A 415 -17.27 6.97 -1.60
N ARG A 416 -16.80 5.96 -0.88
CA ARG A 416 -17.62 5.11 -0.02
C ARG A 416 -16.94 4.85 1.31
N LEU A 417 -17.69 4.99 2.39
CA LEU A 417 -17.29 4.52 3.71
C LEU A 417 -17.69 3.04 3.86
N ILE A 418 -16.69 2.17 4.06
CA ILE A 418 -16.90 0.73 4.24
C ILE A 418 -16.62 0.25 5.67
N LEU A 419 -16.08 1.13 6.53
CA LEU A 419 -15.94 0.84 7.95
C LEU A 419 -17.32 0.89 8.62
N ASP A 420 -17.60 -0.10 9.48
CA ASP A 420 -18.85 -0.18 10.25
C ASP A 420 -19.05 1.03 11.19
N GLU A 421 -20.29 1.25 11.65
CA GLU A 421 -20.66 2.29 12.63
C GLU A 421 -19.90 2.19 13.96
N SER A 422 -19.29 1.05 14.24
CA SER A 422 -18.43 0.84 15.40
C SER A 422 -17.52 -0.35 15.19
N PHE A 423 -16.37 -0.36 15.85
CA PHE A 423 -15.44 -1.48 15.83
C PHE A 423 -15.03 -1.87 17.26
N SER A 424 -14.72 -3.16 17.45
CA SER A 424 -14.11 -3.64 18.69
C SER A 424 -12.61 -3.36 18.68
N VAL A 425 -12.03 -3.02 19.83
CA VAL A 425 -10.58 -2.79 19.95
C VAL A 425 -9.76 -4.08 19.98
N SER A 426 -10.40 -5.22 20.26
CA SER A 426 -9.81 -6.57 20.27
C SER A 426 -10.87 -7.62 19.92
N ARG A 427 -10.43 -8.82 19.50
CA ARG A 427 -11.29 -9.99 19.26
C ARG A 427 -11.72 -10.68 20.55
N GLN A 428 -11.14 -10.32 21.69
CA GLN A 428 -11.48 -10.91 22.98
C GLN A 428 -12.95 -10.66 23.35
N GLU A 429 -13.58 -11.65 23.98
CA GLU A 429 -14.95 -11.54 24.46
C GLU A 429 -15.08 -10.40 25.49
N GLY A 430 -16.11 -9.57 25.36
CA GLY A 430 -16.31 -8.39 26.20
C GLY A 430 -15.42 -7.18 25.84
N SER A 431 -14.66 -7.24 24.73
CA SER A 431 -13.83 -6.12 24.28
C SER A 431 -14.64 -4.84 24.06
N GLN A 432 -14.07 -3.70 24.47
CA GLN A 432 -14.63 -2.38 24.26
C GLN A 432 -14.92 -2.14 22.77
N ARG A 433 -16.10 -1.57 22.49
CA ARG A 433 -16.46 -1.07 21.16
C ARG A 433 -16.33 0.45 21.11
N ILE A 434 -15.72 0.94 20.04
CA ILE A 434 -15.60 2.36 19.74
C ILE A 434 -16.59 2.69 18.62
N PRO A 435 -17.57 3.59 18.85
CA PRO A 435 -18.45 4.07 17.79
C PRO A 435 -17.71 5.04 16.87
N LEU A 436 -17.98 4.95 15.56
CA LEU A 436 -17.49 5.89 14.58
C LEU A 436 -18.27 7.21 14.72
N GLN A 437 -17.61 8.23 15.25
CA GLN A 437 -18.21 9.56 15.41
C GLN A 437 -17.89 10.41 14.18
N GLU A 438 -18.90 10.79 13.41
CA GLU A 438 -18.72 11.58 12.18
C GLU A 438 -18.03 12.93 12.42
N SER A 439 -18.31 13.56 13.56
CA SER A 439 -17.68 14.82 13.99
C SER A 439 -16.25 14.66 14.50
N ARG A 440 -15.81 13.44 14.78
CA ARG A 440 -14.46 13.08 15.25
C ARG A 440 -14.08 11.67 14.75
N PRO A 441 -13.83 11.52 13.43
CA PRO A 441 -13.73 10.22 12.79
C PRO A 441 -12.42 9.48 13.12
N VAL A 442 -11.39 10.21 13.59
CA VAL A 442 -10.17 9.59 14.11
C VAL A 442 -10.35 9.25 15.59
N SER A 443 -10.35 7.96 15.89
CA SER A 443 -10.45 7.43 17.24
C SER A 443 -9.06 7.15 17.80
N CYS A 444 -8.65 7.87 18.84
CA CYS A 444 -7.38 7.64 19.52
C CYS A 444 -7.59 7.32 21.01
N TRP A 445 -6.81 6.40 21.54
CA TRP A 445 -6.81 6.03 22.96
C TRP A 445 -5.42 5.55 23.40
N ASP A 446 -5.29 5.35 24.70
CA ASP A 446 -4.05 4.89 25.33
C ASP A 446 -4.18 3.49 25.88
N GLU A 447 -3.13 2.69 25.69
CA GLU A 447 -3.02 1.35 26.24
C GLU A 447 -1.54 0.96 26.35
N ASP A 448 -1.15 0.35 27.47
CA ASP A 448 0.18 -0.24 27.70
C ASP A 448 1.40 0.64 27.37
N GLY A 449 1.25 1.96 27.51
CA GLY A 449 2.31 2.94 27.20
C GLY A 449 2.40 3.36 25.73
N TYR A 450 1.39 3.00 24.92
CA TYR A 450 1.24 3.40 23.52
C TYR A 450 -0.02 4.24 23.33
N GLU A 451 0.02 5.15 22.36
CA GLU A 451 -1.15 5.78 21.77
C GLU A 451 -1.51 5.01 20.50
N VAL A 452 -2.78 4.63 20.37
CA VAL A 452 -3.33 3.97 19.18
C VAL A 452 -4.33 4.90 18.54
N CYS A 453 -4.21 5.12 17.23
CA CYS A 453 -5.16 5.92 16.46
C CYS A 453 -5.67 5.11 15.26
N VAL A 454 -6.99 5.14 15.05
CA VAL A 454 -7.68 4.52 13.90
C VAL A 454 -8.50 5.59 13.17
N ALA A 455 -8.34 5.68 11.85
CA ALA A 455 -9.16 6.55 11.00
C ALA A 455 -9.83 5.74 9.89
N PRO A 456 -11.13 5.97 9.59
CA PRO A 456 -11.79 5.35 8.44
C PRO A 456 -11.17 5.87 7.13
N VAL A 457 -11.16 5.05 6.08
CA VAL A 457 -10.83 5.48 4.72
C VAL A 457 -12.13 5.73 3.94
N LEU A 458 -12.18 6.85 3.22
CA LEU A 458 -13.19 7.09 2.20
C LEU A 458 -12.74 6.39 0.92
N VAL A 459 -13.17 5.15 0.71
CA VAL A 459 -12.67 4.30 -0.37
C VAL A 459 -13.13 4.83 -1.73
N CYS A 460 -12.19 4.98 -2.65
CA CYS A 460 -12.48 5.39 -4.02
C CYS A 460 -13.32 4.32 -4.74
N THR A 461 -14.44 4.72 -5.36
CA THR A 461 -15.30 3.80 -6.14
C THR A 461 -14.96 3.80 -7.63
N GLU A 462 -14.26 4.82 -8.12
CA GLU A 462 -13.77 4.93 -9.49
C GLU A 462 -12.23 4.98 -9.48
N VAL A 463 -11.63 3.79 -9.46
CA VAL A 463 -10.17 3.63 -9.33
C VAL A 463 -9.44 4.17 -10.57
N TYR A 464 -8.50 5.09 -10.36
CA TYR A 464 -7.58 5.59 -11.38
C TYR A 464 -6.24 4.82 -11.37
N GLN A 465 -5.71 4.51 -10.19
CA GLN A 465 -4.48 3.73 -10.03
C GLN A 465 -4.41 3.11 -8.64
N THR A 466 -3.83 1.92 -8.54
CA THR A 466 -3.64 1.24 -7.23
C THR A 466 -2.17 1.06 -6.84
N ALA A 467 -1.27 1.03 -7.83
CA ALA A 467 0.17 0.98 -7.61
C ALA A 467 0.66 2.18 -6.79
N GLY A 468 1.62 1.95 -5.88
CA GLY A 468 2.14 2.98 -4.97
C GLY A 468 1.17 3.46 -3.87
N GLY A 469 0.02 2.81 -3.69
CA GLY A 469 -0.99 3.23 -2.70
C GLY A 469 -0.45 3.26 -1.27
N GLY A 470 0.15 2.16 -0.81
CA GLY A 470 0.78 2.06 0.52
C GLY A 470 1.87 3.10 0.73
N ASP A 471 2.80 3.20 -0.23
CA ASP A 471 3.91 4.15 -0.23
C ASP A 471 3.44 5.60 -0.02
N ASN A 472 2.41 6.01 -0.76
CA ASN A 472 1.83 7.35 -0.64
C ASN A 472 1.19 7.57 0.73
N ILE A 473 0.48 6.58 1.25
CA ILE A 473 -0.19 6.63 2.56
C ILE A 473 0.84 6.74 3.69
N SER A 474 1.86 5.88 3.69
CA SER A 474 2.94 5.86 4.68
C SER A 474 3.73 7.15 4.65
N ALA A 475 4.16 7.61 3.46
CA ALA A 475 4.91 8.85 3.29
C ALA A 475 4.13 10.08 3.78
N ALA A 476 2.84 10.20 3.42
CA ALA A 476 2.01 11.33 3.83
C ALA A 476 1.76 11.35 5.35
N GLY A 477 1.58 10.18 5.96
CA GLY A 477 1.47 10.04 7.41
C GLY A 477 2.75 10.43 8.13
N LEU A 478 3.90 9.91 7.69
CA LEU A 478 5.22 10.16 8.28
C LEU A 478 5.57 11.64 8.35
N VAL A 479 5.23 12.43 7.32
CA VAL A 479 5.53 13.87 7.27
C VAL A 479 4.99 14.64 8.48
N LEU A 480 3.83 14.25 9.02
CA LEU A 480 3.27 14.93 10.20
C LEU A 480 3.88 14.46 11.53
N GLN A 481 4.64 13.37 11.51
CA GLN A 481 5.20 12.74 12.71
C GLN A 481 6.66 13.06 12.97
N ILE A 482 7.33 13.76 12.05
CA ILE A 482 8.76 14.12 12.14
C ILE A 482 8.97 15.59 12.54
#